data_AF-A0AAV1I9U5-F1
#
_entry.id   AF-A0AAV1I9U5-F1
#
_cell.length_a   1.000
_cell.length_b   1.000
_cell.length_c   1.000
_cell.angle_alpha   90.00
_cell.angle_beta   90.00
_cell.angle_gamma   90.00
#
_symmetry.space_group_name_H-M   'P 1'
#
loop_
_entity.id
_entity.type
_entity.pdbx_description
1 polymer ?
#
loop_
_entity_poly.entity_id
_entity_poly.type
_entity_poly.pdbx_seq_one_letter_code
_entity_poly.pdbx_strand_id
1 'polypeptide(L)'
;MLGKMLAFTDVNHGAAYNAKRTPFRSISVQNAHRRACNRSNVMASQQRQHAEIVPQRRQMLNFAAALAMGSMCASIPQARASSDARQALLDAINGKKGDEEVIGLLRELAKQNPTSSPAKSETIFGKWNLLWASENAEVSRVLKLPIPAKSTQLLGKDFVGEEGRGANLIDIGNGVVVVRLTSSAVPDEKDDTTVVIGPPFYLSAKLAGKELPIQDTQPGGGRKSILGNELNYFRQLYVENSGRPGDLRVSEVYAGDPAVKGSIFVHQRS
;
A
#
# COMPACT_ATOMS: atom_id res chain seq x y z
N MET A 1 -49.05 -24.75 -20.49
CA MET A 1 -49.79 -26.00 -20.26
C MET A 1 -48.83 -27.02 -19.65
N LEU A 2 -49.18 -27.55 -18.46
CA LEU A 2 -48.63 -28.73 -17.74
C LEU A 2 -47.12 -28.78 -17.53
N GLY A 3 -46.55 -28.84 -16.32
CA GLY A 3 -46.83 -29.66 -15.11
C GLY A 3 -45.45 -30.25 -14.69
N LYS A 4 -45.06 -30.61 -13.47
CA LYS A 4 -45.59 -30.87 -12.13
C LYS A 4 -44.39 -30.64 -11.16
N MET A 5 -44.54 -30.02 -9.99
CA MET A 5 -44.96 -30.63 -8.71
C MET A 5 -44.08 -31.82 -8.26
N LEU A 6 -43.27 -31.62 -7.21
CA LEU A 6 -43.04 -32.57 -6.12
C LEU A 6 -42.61 -31.79 -4.85
N ALA A 7 -43.35 -32.04 -3.78
CA ALA A 7 -43.14 -31.60 -2.40
C ALA A 7 -42.94 -32.86 -1.54
N PHE A 8 -42.14 -32.81 -0.48
CA PHE A 8 -42.18 -33.70 0.69
C PHE A 8 -41.45 -32.97 1.85
N THR A 9 -42.16 -32.39 2.81
CA THR A 9 -42.64 -32.90 4.13
C THR A 9 -41.65 -32.72 5.29
N ASP A 10 -42.14 -31.97 6.28
CA ASP A 10 -41.75 -31.93 7.69
C ASP A 10 -41.74 -33.31 8.37
N VAL A 11 -40.82 -33.48 9.33
CA VAL A 11 -41.04 -34.29 10.55
C VAL A 11 -40.38 -33.60 11.76
N ASN A 12 -41.23 -33.09 12.65
CA ASN A 12 -40.95 -32.76 14.06
C ASN A 12 -40.44 -33.99 14.84
N HIS A 13 -39.62 -33.81 15.89
CA HIS A 13 -39.73 -34.52 17.19
C HIS A 13 -38.85 -33.81 18.24
N GLY A 14 -39.45 -33.45 19.38
CA GLY A 14 -38.79 -32.82 20.53
C GLY A 14 -38.27 -33.80 21.59
N ALA A 15 -37.43 -33.29 22.49
CA ALA A 15 -37.18 -33.77 23.87
C ALA A 15 -36.42 -32.64 24.60
N ALA A 16 -36.96 -31.98 25.62
CA ALA A 16 -37.11 -32.38 27.03
C ALA A 16 -35.80 -32.37 27.87
N TYR A 17 -35.76 -31.44 28.83
CA TYR A 17 -35.14 -31.45 30.17
C TYR A 17 -33.68 -31.93 30.37
N ASN A 18 -32.83 -31.04 30.92
CA ASN A 18 -32.27 -31.26 32.26
C ASN A 18 -31.64 -30.00 32.89
N ALA A 19 -32.17 -29.61 34.06
CA ALA A 19 -31.61 -28.59 34.91
C ALA A 19 -30.57 -29.22 35.86
N LYS A 20 -29.33 -28.70 35.86
CA LYS A 20 -28.36 -28.96 36.94
C LYS A 20 -27.93 -27.64 37.56
N ARG A 21 -28.38 -27.45 38.80
CA ARG A 21 -27.96 -26.41 39.74
C ARG A 21 -26.47 -26.59 40.05
N THR A 22 -25.67 -25.56 39.78
CA THR A 22 -24.32 -25.40 40.31
C THR A 22 -24.35 -24.61 41.62
N PRO A 23 -23.60 -25.04 42.65
CA PRO A 23 -23.57 -24.34 43.92
C PRO A 23 -22.74 -23.05 43.85
N PHE A 24 -23.30 -22.01 44.46
CA PHE A 24 -22.65 -20.75 44.81
C PHE A 24 -21.43 -21.03 45.70
N ARG A 25 -20.22 -20.69 45.24
CA ARG A 25 -19.03 -20.53 46.10
C ARG A 25 -18.78 -19.03 46.29
N SER A 26 -18.97 -18.55 47.51
CA SER A 26 -18.51 -17.25 47.96
C SER A 26 -16.98 -17.24 48.01
N ILE A 27 -16.36 -16.58 47.03
CA ILE A 27 -14.92 -16.28 47.08
C ILE A 27 -14.78 -14.86 47.59
N SER A 28 -14.44 -14.77 48.89
CA SER A 28 -13.59 -13.79 49.54
C SER A 28 -13.18 -12.57 48.69
N VAL A 29 -13.85 -11.44 48.96
CA VAL A 29 -13.47 -10.09 48.55
C VAL A 29 -12.33 -9.61 49.44
N GLN A 30 -11.12 -10.17 49.29
CA GLN A 30 -9.95 -9.64 50.02
C GLN A 30 -8.62 -9.69 49.23
N ASN A 31 -8.59 -10.22 48.00
CA ASN A 31 -7.36 -10.29 47.19
C ASN A 31 -7.30 -9.34 45.97
N ALA A 32 -8.26 -8.44 45.81
CA ALA A 32 -8.31 -7.51 44.66
C ALA A 32 -7.44 -6.24 44.82
N HIS A 33 -6.94 -5.93 46.02
CA HIS A 33 -6.15 -4.69 46.25
C HIS A 33 -4.63 -4.85 46.16
N ARG A 34 -4.07 -6.06 46.14
CA ARG A 34 -2.60 -6.25 46.03
C ARG A 34 -2.07 -6.42 44.61
N ARG A 35 -2.91 -6.63 43.59
CA ARG A 35 -2.48 -6.78 42.19
C ARG A 35 -2.54 -5.48 41.37
N ALA A 36 -3.13 -4.40 41.92
CA ALA A 36 -3.21 -3.11 41.23
C ALA A 36 -1.93 -2.26 41.38
N CYS A 37 -1.18 -2.37 42.49
CA CYS A 37 0.01 -1.55 42.71
C CYS A 37 1.29 -2.01 42.01
N ASN A 38 1.40 -3.27 41.57
CA ASN A 38 2.61 -3.76 40.88
C ASN A 38 2.55 -3.72 39.35
N ARG A 39 1.41 -3.38 38.74
CA ARG A 39 1.30 -3.19 37.27
C ARG A 39 1.61 -1.78 36.80
N SER A 40 1.50 -0.77 37.67
CA SER A 40 1.75 0.63 37.29
C SER A 40 3.25 0.96 37.15
N ASN A 41 4.14 0.22 37.82
CA ASN A 41 5.59 0.49 37.74
C ASN A 41 6.29 -0.17 36.54
N VAL A 42 5.67 -1.17 35.89
CA VAL A 42 6.26 -1.83 34.70
C VAL A 42 5.86 -1.11 33.39
N MET A 43 4.69 -0.44 33.37
CA MET A 43 4.27 0.38 32.22
C MET A 43 4.99 1.74 32.18
N ALA A 44 5.36 2.30 33.34
CA ALA A 44 6.04 3.60 33.42
C ALA A 44 7.52 3.55 32.97
N SER A 45 8.16 2.38 33.00
CA SER A 45 9.55 2.22 32.55
C SER A 45 9.67 1.91 31.06
N GLN A 46 8.68 1.26 30.44
CA GLN A 46 8.66 1.06 28.97
C GLN A 46 8.23 2.33 28.20
N GLN A 47 7.37 3.18 28.78
CA GLN A 47 7.01 4.46 28.14
C GLN A 47 8.12 5.52 28.17
N ARG A 48 9.13 5.38 29.04
CA ARG A 48 10.29 6.31 29.06
C ARG A 48 11.37 5.95 28.03
N GLN A 49 11.46 4.72 27.56
CA GLN A 49 12.45 4.33 26.54
C GLN A 49 12.02 4.68 25.10
N HIS A 50 10.76 5.04 24.87
CA HIS A 50 10.28 5.52 23.56
C HIS A 50 10.25 7.05 23.42
N ALA A 51 10.55 7.81 24.49
CA ALA A 51 10.40 9.25 24.50
C ALA A 51 11.64 10.05 24.04
N GLU A 52 12.77 9.38 23.76
CA GLU A 52 14.05 10.07 23.49
C GLU A 52 14.61 9.92 22.07
N ILE A 53 13.87 9.29 21.15
CA ILE A 53 14.21 9.22 19.71
C ILE A 53 13.15 9.93 18.85
N VAL A 54 12.66 11.09 19.32
CA VAL A 54 11.59 11.86 18.65
C VAL A 54 11.87 13.36 18.43
N PRO A 55 13.09 13.96 18.61
CA PRO A 55 13.27 15.34 18.17
C PRO A 55 13.77 15.53 16.72
N GLN A 56 14.31 14.52 16.01
CA GLN A 56 14.92 14.74 14.69
C GLN A 56 14.00 14.58 13.47
N ARG A 57 12.78 14.04 13.62
CA ARG A 57 11.83 13.84 12.48
C ARG A 57 10.80 14.95 12.29
N ARG A 58 10.73 15.94 13.18
CA ARG A 58 9.72 17.02 13.13
C ARG A 58 10.12 18.26 12.33
N GLN A 59 11.29 18.28 11.68
CA GLN A 59 11.74 19.44 10.89
C GLN A 59 11.39 19.39 9.39
N MET A 60 10.75 18.33 8.88
CA MET A 60 10.37 18.26 7.45
C MET A 60 8.87 18.45 7.15
N LEU A 61 8.04 18.77 8.15
CA LEU A 61 6.58 18.86 8.00
C LEU A 61 5.98 20.27 7.94
N ASN A 62 6.81 21.34 7.99
CA ASN A 62 6.32 22.72 8.05
C ASN A 62 6.42 23.55 6.76
N PHE A 63 6.69 22.95 5.59
CA PHE A 63 6.78 23.71 4.34
C PHE A 63 5.67 23.45 3.31
N ALA A 64 4.68 22.61 3.62
CA ALA A 64 3.60 22.26 2.68
C ALA A 64 2.39 23.23 2.67
N ALA A 65 2.53 24.45 3.23
CA ALA A 65 1.40 25.38 3.40
C ALA A 65 1.50 26.70 2.60
N ALA A 66 2.25 26.73 1.50
CA ALA A 66 2.47 27.99 0.76
C ALA A 66 2.42 27.85 -0.78
N LEU A 67 1.57 26.99 -1.33
CA LEU A 67 1.35 26.91 -2.79
C LEU A 67 -0.15 26.91 -3.12
N ALA A 68 -0.84 27.96 -2.69
CA ALA A 68 -2.10 28.36 -3.28
C ALA A 68 -2.10 29.88 -3.35
N MET A 69 -1.76 30.42 -4.52
CA MET A 69 -2.31 31.64 -5.12
C MET A 69 -1.47 32.02 -6.35
N GLY A 70 -2.10 32.11 -7.51
CA GLY A 70 -1.61 32.97 -8.60
C GLY A 70 -1.49 32.35 -9.99
N SER A 71 -2.53 32.62 -10.79
CA SER A 71 -2.43 33.15 -12.17
C SER A 71 -2.22 32.22 -13.38
N MET A 72 -3.31 32.12 -14.15
CA MET A 72 -3.48 32.44 -15.57
C MET A 72 -2.49 31.92 -16.64
N CYS A 73 -3.09 31.20 -17.59
CA CYS A 73 -2.74 30.99 -19.00
C CYS A 73 -1.40 31.55 -19.51
N ALA A 74 -0.46 30.64 -19.77
CA ALA A 74 0.45 30.72 -20.91
C ALA A 74 0.86 29.30 -21.31
N SER A 75 0.72 28.94 -22.59
CA SER A 75 1.27 27.72 -23.15
C SER A 75 2.79 27.88 -23.27
N ILE A 76 3.55 27.26 -22.36
CA ILE A 76 5.02 27.32 -22.32
C ILE A 76 5.62 26.09 -23.03
N PRO A 77 6.68 26.24 -23.85
CA PRO A 77 7.45 25.11 -24.35
C PRO A 77 8.29 24.51 -23.20
N GLN A 78 7.71 23.53 -22.51
CA GLN A 78 8.25 22.88 -21.31
C GLN A 78 9.05 21.60 -21.63
N ALA A 79 10.04 21.68 -22.53
CA ALA A 79 10.69 20.48 -23.08
C ALA A 79 12.22 20.36 -22.87
N ARG A 80 12.91 21.37 -22.31
CA ARG A 80 14.38 21.33 -22.17
C ARG A 80 14.93 21.25 -20.74
N ALA A 81 14.29 21.84 -19.74
CA ALA A 81 14.76 21.73 -18.35
C ALA A 81 14.40 20.38 -17.70
N SER A 82 13.32 19.75 -18.18
CA SER A 82 12.86 18.45 -17.68
C SER A 82 13.78 17.30 -18.10
N SER A 83 14.44 17.39 -19.27
CA SER A 83 15.35 16.33 -19.72
C SER A 83 16.56 16.18 -18.81
N ASP A 84 17.09 17.29 -18.29
CA ASP A 84 18.35 17.28 -17.54
C ASP A 84 18.16 16.72 -16.13
N ALA A 85 17.11 17.15 -15.42
CA ALA A 85 16.78 16.61 -14.09
C ALA A 85 16.36 15.13 -14.17
N ARG A 86 15.59 14.77 -15.21
CA ARG A 86 15.19 13.39 -15.46
C ARG A 86 16.40 12.49 -15.73
N GLN A 87 17.32 12.93 -16.59
CA GLN A 87 18.51 12.16 -16.92
C GLN A 87 19.43 12.01 -15.71
N ALA A 88 19.66 13.10 -14.95
CA ALA A 88 20.44 13.06 -13.72
C ALA A 88 19.88 12.06 -12.69
N LEU A 89 18.55 11.99 -12.54
CA LEU A 89 17.89 10.99 -11.68
C LEU A 89 18.16 9.56 -12.16
N LEU A 90 18.00 9.30 -13.45
CA LEU A 90 18.23 7.97 -14.03
C LEU A 90 19.69 7.56 -13.90
N ASP A 91 20.62 8.47 -14.13
CA ASP A 91 22.05 8.24 -13.96
C ASP A 91 22.41 7.97 -12.49
N ALA A 92 21.80 8.68 -11.54
CA ALA A 92 21.98 8.43 -10.12
C ALA A 92 21.45 7.05 -9.69
N ILE A 93 20.27 6.64 -10.19
CA ILE A 93 19.69 5.31 -9.93
C ILE A 93 20.58 4.21 -10.53
N ASN A 94 20.97 4.34 -11.80
CA ASN A 94 21.82 3.37 -12.49
C ASN A 94 23.22 3.28 -11.88
N GLY A 95 23.76 4.43 -11.44
CA GLY A 95 25.02 4.55 -10.71
C GLY A 95 24.94 4.11 -9.25
N LYS A 96 23.78 3.68 -8.76
CA LYS A 96 23.53 3.23 -7.37
C LYS A 96 23.98 4.26 -6.33
N LYS A 97 23.67 5.53 -6.58
CA LYS A 97 23.91 6.62 -5.64
C LYS A 97 23.09 6.43 -4.35
N GLY A 98 23.53 7.09 -3.27
CA GLY A 98 22.84 7.01 -1.98
C GLY A 98 21.47 7.68 -2.00
N ASP A 99 20.59 7.27 -1.08
CA ASP A 99 19.19 7.73 -1.00
C ASP A 99 19.09 9.27 -0.93
N GLU A 100 19.98 9.95 -0.21
CA GLU A 100 19.95 11.42 -0.09
C GLU A 100 20.13 12.12 -1.44
N GLU A 101 21.05 11.64 -2.28
CA GLU A 101 21.31 12.19 -3.61
C GLU A 101 20.11 11.97 -4.54
N VAL A 102 19.57 10.74 -4.54
CA VAL A 102 18.38 10.39 -5.33
C VAL A 102 17.17 11.22 -4.90
N ILE A 103 16.92 11.35 -3.59
CA ILE A 103 15.81 12.15 -3.04
C ILE A 103 15.98 13.63 -3.39
N GLY A 104 17.20 14.16 -3.35
CA GLY A 104 17.49 15.53 -3.80
C GLY A 104 17.05 15.76 -5.25
N LEU A 105 17.43 14.85 -6.15
CA LEU A 105 17.05 14.92 -7.57
C LEU A 105 15.53 14.75 -7.77
N LEU A 106 14.88 13.88 -7.01
CA LEU A 106 13.43 13.71 -7.04
C LEU A 106 12.68 15.00 -6.67
N ARG A 107 13.20 15.75 -5.68
CA ARG A 107 12.61 17.04 -5.29
C ARG A 107 12.73 18.07 -6.40
N GLU A 108 13.87 18.14 -7.09
CA GLU A 108 14.04 19.03 -8.24
C GLU A 108 13.15 18.63 -9.41
N LEU A 109 12.99 17.33 -9.67
CA LEU A 109 12.11 16.82 -10.72
C LEU A 109 10.63 17.11 -10.40
N ALA A 110 10.21 16.94 -9.14
CA ALA A 110 8.83 17.17 -8.71
C ALA A 110 8.38 18.63 -8.90
N LYS A 111 9.29 19.61 -8.79
CA LYS A 111 8.99 21.03 -9.10
C LYS A 111 8.58 21.25 -10.56
N GLN A 112 8.93 20.30 -11.44
CA GLN A 112 8.67 20.34 -12.87
C GLN A 112 7.56 19.36 -13.28
N ASN A 113 6.73 18.92 -12.32
CA ASN A 113 5.65 17.97 -12.60
C ASN A 113 4.73 18.52 -13.71
N PRO A 114 4.59 17.81 -14.85
CA PRO A 114 3.81 18.30 -15.99
C PRO A 114 2.30 18.23 -15.74
N THR A 115 1.85 17.62 -14.63
CA THR A 115 0.45 17.52 -14.27
C THR A 115 0.19 18.08 -12.87
N SER A 116 -0.85 18.90 -12.74
CA SER A 116 -1.33 19.43 -11.46
C SER A 116 -2.18 18.42 -10.67
N SER A 117 -2.73 17.41 -11.35
CA SER A 117 -3.65 16.42 -10.78
C SER A 117 -3.20 14.99 -11.13
N PRO A 118 -1.99 14.56 -10.71
CA PRO A 118 -1.39 13.30 -11.14
C PRO A 118 -2.20 12.06 -10.76
N ALA A 119 -2.91 12.05 -9.62
CA ALA A 119 -3.67 10.89 -9.19
C ALA A 119 -4.97 10.67 -10.01
N LYS A 120 -5.51 11.75 -10.58
CA LYS A 120 -6.73 11.72 -11.42
C LYS A 120 -6.40 11.68 -12.92
N SER A 121 -5.13 11.62 -13.29
CA SER A 121 -4.72 11.56 -14.68
C SER A 121 -4.83 10.15 -15.24
N GLU A 122 -5.38 10.00 -16.45
CA GLU A 122 -5.40 8.73 -17.19
C GLU A 122 -3.98 8.17 -17.42
N THR A 123 -2.96 9.02 -17.43
CA THR A 123 -1.56 8.61 -17.59
C THR A 123 -0.98 7.95 -16.34
N ILE A 124 -1.75 7.76 -15.26
CA ILE A 124 -1.35 6.92 -14.13
C ILE A 124 -1.60 5.42 -14.41
N PHE A 125 -2.56 5.09 -15.28
CA PHE A 125 -2.90 3.71 -15.61
C PHE A 125 -1.84 3.08 -16.51
N GLY A 126 -1.54 1.80 -16.33
CA GLY A 126 -0.49 1.15 -17.09
C GLY A 126 0.26 0.07 -16.31
N LYS A 127 1.29 -0.47 -17.00
CA LYS A 127 2.31 -1.32 -16.42
C LYS A 127 3.55 -0.49 -16.09
N TRP A 128 3.96 -0.54 -14.83
CA TRP A 128 5.01 0.30 -14.25
C TRP A 128 6.07 -0.58 -13.60
N ASN A 129 7.30 -0.55 -14.09
CA ASN A 129 8.43 -1.24 -13.46
C ASN A 129 9.05 -0.35 -12.39
N LEU A 130 9.34 -0.91 -11.23
CA LEU A 130 10.06 -0.22 -10.17
C LEU A 130 11.54 -0.08 -10.59
N LEU A 131 12.02 1.16 -10.71
CA LEU A 131 13.43 1.46 -10.96
C LEU A 131 14.21 1.60 -9.66
N TRP A 132 13.60 2.25 -8.67
CA TRP A 132 14.23 2.54 -7.39
C TRP A 132 13.16 2.64 -6.30
N ALA A 133 13.52 2.21 -5.10
CA ALA A 133 12.75 2.43 -3.88
C ALA A 133 13.68 2.83 -2.75
N SER A 134 13.21 3.70 -1.88
CA SER A 134 13.96 4.13 -0.70
C SER A 134 14.25 2.94 0.23
N GLU A 135 15.28 3.08 1.07
CA GLU A 135 15.75 1.97 1.91
C GLU A 135 14.70 1.48 2.92
N ASN A 136 13.83 2.37 3.40
CA ASN A 136 12.73 2.03 4.31
C ASN A 136 11.56 1.31 3.63
N ALA A 137 11.53 1.21 2.29
CA ALA A 137 10.49 0.48 1.60
C ALA A 137 10.67 -1.03 1.74
N GLU A 138 9.64 -1.76 2.15
CA GLU A 138 9.69 -3.22 2.33
C GLU A 138 10.12 -3.97 1.06
N VAL A 139 9.72 -3.48 -0.12
CA VAL A 139 10.12 -4.06 -1.42
C VAL A 139 11.64 -4.01 -1.63
N SER A 140 12.34 -3.01 -1.07
CA SER A 140 13.78 -2.88 -1.18
C SER A 140 14.52 -4.06 -0.55
N ARG A 141 13.94 -4.70 0.47
CA ARG A 141 14.52 -5.90 1.08
C ARG A 141 14.51 -7.09 0.12
N VAL A 142 13.42 -7.26 -0.62
CA VAL A 142 13.28 -8.34 -1.60
C VAL A 142 14.17 -8.11 -2.81
N LEU A 143 14.31 -6.86 -3.26
CA LEU A 143 15.17 -6.50 -4.39
C LEU A 143 16.67 -6.60 -4.09
N LYS A 144 17.07 -6.59 -2.82
CA LYS A 144 18.47 -6.76 -2.37
C LYS A 144 18.89 -8.22 -2.21
N LEU A 145 18.00 -9.19 -2.45
CA LEU A 145 18.33 -10.61 -2.38
C LEU A 145 19.36 -10.98 -3.47
N PRO A 146 20.21 -12.00 -3.24
CA PRO A 146 21.19 -12.48 -4.24
C PRO A 146 20.55 -13.18 -5.45
N ILE A 147 19.21 -13.21 -5.52
CA ILE A 147 18.43 -13.77 -6.60
C ILE A 147 17.81 -12.60 -7.37
N PRO A 148 17.88 -12.59 -8.72
CA PRO A 148 17.26 -11.54 -9.51
C PRO A 148 15.78 -11.38 -9.15
N ALA A 149 15.40 -10.17 -8.76
CA ALA A 149 14.02 -9.83 -8.46
C ALA A 149 13.63 -8.53 -9.17
N LYS A 150 12.36 -8.45 -9.61
CA LYS A 150 11.77 -7.27 -10.24
C LYS A 150 10.42 -6.98 -9.62
N SER A 151 10.11 -5.71 -9.44
CA SER A 151 8.79 -5.27 -9.01
C SER A 151 8.08 -4.55 -10.14
N THR A 152 6.83 -4.92 -10.39
CA THR A 152 5.98 -4.28 -11.39
C THR A 152 4.64 -3.94 -10.75
N GLN A 153 4.18 -2.71 -10.94
CA GLN A 153 2.83 -2.28 -10.60
C GLN A 153 1.95 -2.25 -11.85
N LEU A 154 0.75 -2.79 -11.73
CA LEU A 154 -0.31 -2.77 -12.74
C LEU A 154 -1.44 -1.91 -12.21
N LEU A 155 -1.84 -0.90 -12.97
CA LEU A 155 -2.93 0.01 -12.61
C LEU A 155 -3.93 0.10 -13.76
N GLY A 156 -5.21 0.04 -13.41
CA GLY A 156 -6.31 0.19 -14.38
C GLY A 156 -6.86 -1.15 -14.89
N LYS A 157 -8.12 -1.07 -15.34
CA LYS A 157 -8.96 -2.22 -15.72
C LYS A 157 -8.29 -3.18 -16.69
N ASP A 158 -7.58 -2.65 -17.69
CA ASP A 158 -6.94 -3.46 -18.74
C ASP A 158 -5.85 -4.40 -18.20
N PHE A 159 -5.29 -4.11 -17.03
CA PHE A 159 -4.20 -4.89 -16.44
C PHE A 159 -4.63 -5.76 -15.27
N VAL A 160 -5.68 -5.36 -14.54
CA VAL A 160 -6.14 -6.08 -13.34
C VAL A 160 -7.53 -6.70 -13.47
N GLY A 161 -8.27 -6.37 -14.54
CA GLY A 161 -9.60 -6.90 -14.87
C GLY A 161 -10.77 -6.15 -14.22
N GLU A 162 -10.50 -5.12 -13.41
CA GLU A 162 -11.52 -4.42 -12.62
C GLU A 162 -11.13 -2.94 -12.45
N GLU A 163 -12.12 -2.04 -12.51
CA GLU A 163 -11.91 -0.60 -12.30
C GLU A 163 -11.60 -0.30 -10.83
N GLY A 164 -10.82 0.76 -10.58
CA GLY A 164 -10.44 1.15 -9.22
C GLY A 164 -9.52 0.14 -8.51
N ARG A 165 -8.87 -0.76 -9.25
CA ARG A 165 -7.94 -1.74 -8.70
C ARG A 165 -6.52 -1.57 -9.23
N GLY A 166 -5.58 -2.02 -8.41
CA GLY A 166 -4.17 -2.14 -8.74
C GLY A 166 -3.62 -3.50 -8.34
N ALA A 167 -2.48 -3.85 -8.92
CA ALA A 167 -1.71 -5.02 -8.51
C ALA A 167 -0.22 -4.68 -8.43
N ASN A 168 0.44 -5.15 -7.38
CA ASN A 168 1.90 -5.19 -7.28
C ASN A 168 2.36 -6.64 -7.51
N LEU A 169 3.33 -6.82 -8.39
CA LEU A 169 3.93 -8.10 -8.72
C LEU A 169 5.40 -8.06 -8.34
N ILE A 170 5.85 -9.08 -7.63
CA ILE A 170 7.26 -9.32 -7.36
C ILE A 170 7.65 -10.61 -8.07
N ASP A 171 8.40 -10.46 -9.16
CA ASP A 171 8.99 -11.56 -9.93
C ASP A 171 10.36 -11.89 -9.35
N ILE A 172 10.56 -13.13 -8.93
CA ILE A 172 11.79 -13.64 -8.31
C ILE A 172 12.31 -14.81 -9.15
N GLY A 173 13.60 -14.76 -9.49
CA GLY A 173 14.28 -15.81 -10.22
C GLY A 173 13.85 -15.92 -11.68
N ASN A 174 13.47 -14.80 -12.33
CA ASN A 174 13.00 -14.76 -13.71
C ASN A 174 11.71 -15.59 -13.95
N GLY A 175 10.72 -15.42 -13.08
CA GLY A 175 9.40 -16.01 -13.20
C GLY A 175 9.25 -17.37 -12.50
N VAL A 176 10.28 -17.85 -11.79
CA VAL A 176 10.20 -19.07 -10.97
C VAL A 176 9.15 -18.89 -9.88
N VAL A 177 9.17 -17.74 -9.21
CA VAL A 177 8.17 -17.31 -8.25
C VAL A 177 7.67 -15.92 -8.65
N VAL A 178 6.35 -15.77 -8.78
CA VAL A 178 5.73 -14.44 -8.93
C VAL A 178 4.72 -14.25 -7.83
N VAL A 179 4.99 -13.34 -6.91
CA VAL A 179 4.02 -12.95 -5.87
C VAL A 179 3.18 -11.81 -6.43
N ARG A 180 1.86 -11.96 -6.40
CA ARG A 180 0.91 -10.95 -6.84
C ARG A 180 0.04 -10.51 -5.68
N LEU A 181 0.08 -9.22 -5.37
CA LEU A 181 -0.81 -8.56 -4.42
C LEU A 181 -1.74 -7.63 -5.19
N THR A 182 -3.05 -7.88 -5.15
CA THR A 182 -4.03 -6.94 -5.71
C THR A 182 -4.79 -6.23 -4.59
N SER A 183 -5.23 -5.00 -4.85
CA SER A 183 -5.90 -4.14 -3.88
C SER A 183 -6.84 -3.16 -4.59
N SER A 184 -7.67 -2.46 -3.80
CA SER A 184 -8.24 -1.20 -4.27
C SER A 184 -7.12 -0.18 -4.49
N ALA A 185 -7.24 0.62 -5.53
CA ALA A 185 -6.33 1.71 -5.89
C ALA A 185 -7.15 2.79 -6.60
N VAL A 186 -7.60 3.79 -5.84
CA VAL A 186 -8.50 4.85 -6.31
C VAL A 186 -7.92 6.22 -6.00
N PRO A 187 -8.16 7.25 -6.82
CA PRO A 187 -7.82 8.62 -6.46
C PRO A 187 -8.53 9.04 -5.17
N ASP A 188 -7.88 9.84 -4.32
CA ASP A 188 -8.55 10.48 -3.19
C ASP A 188 -9.57 11.50 -3.72
N GLU A 189 -10.77 11.50 -3.13
CA GLU A 189 -11.82 12.45 -3.48
C GLU A 189 -11.43 13.89 -3.14
N LYS A 190 -10.61 14.06 -2.09
CA LYS A 190 -10.25 15.36 -1.52
C LYS A 190 -8.90 15.90 -1.98
N ASP A 191 -8.07 15.07 -2.61
CA ASP A 191 -6.71 15.41 -3.00
C ASP A 191 -6.35 14.82 -4.37
N ASP A 192 -6.24 15.70 -5.36
CA ASP A 192 -5.90 15.38 -6.76
C ASP A 192 -4.50 14.79 -6.96
N THR A 193 -3.66 14.84 -5.93
CA THR A 193 -2.31 14.29 -5.95
C THR A 193 -2.21 12.92 -5.29
N THR A 194 -3.27 12.45 -4.62
CA THR A 194 -3.20 11.25 -3.79
C THR A 194 -3.96 10.08 -4.38
N VAL A 195 -3.33 8.90 -4.39
CA VAL A 195 -3.96 7.61 -4.63
C VAL A 195 -4.09 6.87 -3.30
N VAL A 196 -5.30 6.41 -3.00
CA VAL A 196 -5.59 5.59 -1.82
C VAL A 196 -5.54 4.12 -2.23
N ILE A 197 -4.67 3.37 -1.56
CA ILE A 197 -4.52 1.93 -1.73
C ILE A 197 -5.05 1.23 -0.48
N GLY A 198 -6.00 0.32 -0.66
CA GLY A 198 -6.75 -0.26 0.45
C GLY A 198 -7.36 -1.63 0.17
N PRO A 199 -8.07 -2.20 1.15
CA PRO A 199 -8.75 -3.48 0.99
C PRO A 199 -9.85 -3.45 -0.09
N PRO A 200 -10.29 -4.62 -0.59
CA PRO A 200 -9.82 -5.95 -0.21
C PRO A 200 -8.48 -6.29 -0.86
N PHE A 201 -7.55 -6.79 -0.07
CA PHE A 201 -6.27 -7.29 -0.56
C PHE A 201 -6.38 -8.75 -0.96
N TYR A 202 -5.88 -9.12 -2.14
CA TYR A 202 -5.76 -10.52 -2.57
C TYR A 202 -4.30 -10.87 -2.86
N LEU A 203 -3.80 -11.91 -2.20
CA LEU A 203 -2.43 -12.40 -2.36
C LEU A 203 -2.44 -13.76 -3.06
N SER A 204 -1.73 -13.88 -4.17
CA SER A 204 -1.44 -15.14 -4.84
C SER A 204 0.05 -15.27 -5.14
N ALA A 205 0.53 -16.50 -5.26
CA ALA A 205 1.86 -16.80 -5.78
C ALA A 205 1.74 -17.72 -6.99
N LYS A 206 2.48 -17.41 -8.04
CA LYS A 206 2.68 -18.31 -9.18
C LYS A 206 4.01 -19.02 -9.01
N LEU A 207 3.97 -20.34 -8.89
CA LEU A 207 5.14 -21.21 -8.79
C LEU A 207 5.20 -22.10 -10.03
N ALA A 208 6.28 -21.99 -10.81
CA ALA A 208 6.49 -22.80 -12.02
C ALA A 208 5.24 -22.85 -12.94
N GLY A 209 4.60 -21.70 -13.15
CA GLY A 209 3.41 -21.60 -14.01
C GLY A 209 2.07 -21.80 -13.30
N LYS A 210 2.03 -22.41 -12.11
CA LYS A 210 0.79 -22.70 -11.38
C LYS A 210 0.48 -21.59 -10.38
N GLU A 211 -0.71 -21.01 -10.44
CA GLU A 211 -1.16 -20.00 -9.48
C GLU A 211 -1.74 -20.68 -8.22
N LEU A 212 -1.22 -20.27 -7.08
CA LEU A 212 -1.62 -20.72 -5.75
C LEU A 212 -2.15 -19.50 -4.98
N PRO A 213 -3.44 -19.48 -4.61
CA PRO A 213 -3.94 -18.46 -3.70
C PRO A 213 -3.29 -18.67 -2.32
N ILE A 214 -2.76 -17.60 -1.73
CA ILE A 214 -2.15 -17.67 -0.38
C ILE A 214 -3.21 -17.38 0.71
N GLN A 215 -4.41 -16.95 0.32
CA GLN A 215 -5.49 -16.62 1.27
C GLN A 215 -6.38 -17.80 1.57
N ASP A 216 -6.78 -17.94 2.84
CA ASP A 216 -7.83 -18.85 3.28
C ASP A 216 -9.15 -18.49 2.58
N THR A 217 -9.54 -19.32 1.61
CA THR A 217 -10.92 -19.37 1.13
C THR A 217 -11.76 -20.03 2.22
N GLN A 218 -12.67 -19.28 2.85
CA GLN A 218 -13.62 -19.90 3.76
C GLN A 218 -14.62 -20.80 3.00
N PRO A 219 -15.16 -21.85 3.63
CA PRO A 219 -16.31 -22.58 3.11
C PRO A 219 -17.47 -21.60 2.93
N GLY A 220 -17.86 -21.32 1.68
CA GLY A 220 -18.81 -20.26 1.32
C GLY A 220 -18.28 -19.25 0.30
N GLY A 221 -17.02 -19.38 -0.15
CA GLY A 221 -16.48 -18.63 -1.30
C GLY A 221 -15.99 -17.21 -1.01
N GLY A 222 -16.14 -16.73 0.23
CA GLY A 222 -15.56 -15.46 0.67
C GLY A 222 -14.05 -15.57 0.90
N ARG A 223 -13.26 -14.73 0.24
CA ARG A 223 -11.82 -14.56 0.51
C ARG A 223 -11.64 -13.54 1.64
N LYS A 224 -11.09 -13.97 2.78
CA LYS A 224 -10.72 -13.04 3.88
C LYS A 224 -9.36 -12.41 3.57
N SER A 225 -9.28 -11.08 3.63
CA SER A 225 -8.02 -10.36 3.47
C SER A 225 -7.01 -10.79 4.54
N ILE A 226 -5.83 -11.29 4.14
CA ILE A 226 -4.74 -11.61 5.08
C ILE A 226 -4.01 -10.33 5.52
N LEU A 227 -4.01 -9.32 4.66
CA LEU A 227 -3.43 -8.01 4.96
C LEU A 227 -4.50 -7.17 5.66
N GLY A 228 -4.08 -6.35 6.62
CA GLY A 228 -4.97 -5.55 7.47
C GLY A 228 -5.93 -4.65 6.68
N ASN A 229 -6.88 -4.01 7.37
CA ASN A 229 -7.87 -3.13 6.73
C ASN A 229 -7.36 -1.68 6.57
N GLU A 230 -6.05 -1.49 6.60
CA GLU A 230 -5.46 -0.15 6.61
C GLU A 230 -5.40 0.44 5.20
N LEU A 231 -5.79 1.72 5.10
CA LEU A 231 -5.65 2.52 3.90
C LEU A 231 -4.25 3.15 3.89
N ASN A 232 -3.57 3.03 2.76
CA ASN A 232 -2.29 3.67 2.49
C ASN A 232 -2.49 4.79 1.48
N TYR A 233 -1.99 5.97 1.81
CA TYR A 233 -2.13 7.18 1.00
C TYR A 233 -0.81 7.46 0.28
N PHE A 234 -0.85 7.34 -1.03
CA PHE A 234 0.29 7.52 -1.93
C PHE A 234 0.17 8.86 -2.64
N ARG A 235 0.94 9.85 -2.20
CA ARG A 235 1.09 11.11 -2.91
C ARG A 235 1.91 10.88 -4.18
N GLN A 236 1.35 11.24 -5.34
CA GLN A 236 2.03 11.21 -6.62
C GLN A 236 2.80 12.52 -6.79
N LEU A 237 4.12 12.48 -6.63
CA LEU A 237 4.98 13.66 -6.67
C LEU A 237 5.26 14.11 -8.11
N TYR A 238 5.31 13.16 -9.04
CA TYR A 238 5.64 13.39 -10.44
C TYR A 238 5.01 12.30 -11.30
N VAL A 239 4.42 12.66 -12.45
CA VAL A 239 3.91 11.72 -13.46
C VAL A 239 4.17 12.32 -14.84
N GLU A 240 4.99 11.67 -15.67
CA GLU A 240 5.08 12.04 -17.10
C GLU A 240 3.74 11.76 -17.79
N ASN A 241 3.30 12.68 -18.62
CA ASN A 241 1.96 12.67 -19.22
C ASN A 241 1.95 12.28 -20.70
N SER A 242 3.03 11.66 -21.20
CA SER A 242 3.11 11.29 -22.62
C SER A 242 2.32 10.02 -22.95
N GLY A 243 2.10 9.16 -21.95
CA GLY A 243 1.46 7.85 -22.07
C GLY A 243 2.34 6.77 -22.70
N ARG A 244 3.65 7.03 -22.89
CA ARG A 244 4.55 6.17 -23.68
C ARG A 244 5.51 5.37 -22.80
N PRO A 245 5.98 4.19 -23.26
CA PRO A 245 7.06 3.47 -22.60
C PRO A 245 8.24 4.38 -22.28
N GLY A 246 8.76 4.27 -21.07
CA GLY A 246 9.81 5.14 -20.57
C GLY A 246 9.32 6.29 -19.68
N ASP A 247 8.02 6.61 -19.68
CA ASP A 247 7.43 7.61 -18.78
C ASP A 247 7.76 7.29 -17.32
N LEU A 248 8.12 8.31 -16.53
CA LEU A 248 8.41 8.19 -15.11
C LEU A 248 7.24 8.58 -14.23
N ARG A 249 7.18 7.94 -13.07
CA ARG A 249 6.30 8.32 -11.98
C ARG A 249 7.00 8.18 -10.64
N VAL A 250 6.75 9.14 -9.76
CA VAL A 250 7.28 9.16 -8.40
C VAL A 250 6.13 9.18 -7.41
N SER A 251 6.14 8.27 -6.45
CA SER A 251 5.13 8.21 -5.39
C SER A 251 5.75 8.13 -4.00
N GLU A 252 5.09 8.73 -3.01
CA GLU A 252 5.46 8.71 -1.60
C GLU A 252 4.28 8.22 -0.75
N VAL A 253 4.52 7.30 0.17
CA VAL A 253 3.51 6.91 1.18
C VAL A 253 3.58 7.88 2.35
N TYR A 254 2.62 8.80 2.47
CA TYR A 254 2.66 9.80 3.55
C TYR A 254 1.75 9.48 4.74
N ALA A 255 0.76 8.61 4.56
CA ALA A 255 -0.15 8.15 5.61
C ALA A 255 -0.58 6.69 5.39
N GLY A 256 -0.99 6.02 6.48
CA GLY A 256 -1.35 4.59 6.48
C GLY A 256 -0.46 3.78 7.39
N ASP A 257 -0.10 2.57 6.94
CA ASP A 257 0.69 1.59 7.68
C ASP A 257 2.06 2.19 8.06
N PRO A 258 2.41 2.24 9.37
CA PRO A 258 3.67 2.77 9.85
C PRO A 258 4.92 2.10 9.24
N ALA A 259 4.84 0.84 8.81
CA ALA A 259 5.96 0.10 8.25
C ALA A 259 6.37 0.64 6.88
N VAL A 260 5.43 1.18 6.11
CA VAL A 260 5.68 1.70 4.74
C VAL A 260 5.63 3.22 4.66
N LYS A 261 5.17 3.91 5.71
CA LYS A 261 5.16 5.37 5.75
C LYS A 261 6.55 5.96 5.53
N GLY A 262 6.62 6.97 4.66
CA GLY A 262 7.82 7.64 4.20
C GLY A 262 8.56 6.88 3.08
N SER A 263 8.02 5.77 2.58
CA SER A 263 8.61 5.08 1.43
C SER A 263 8.40 5.88 0.16
N ILE A 264 9.44 6.00 -0.66
CA ILE A 264 9.41 6.67 -1.96
C ILE A 264 9.73 5.64 -3.04
N PHE A 265 8.98 5.70 -4.14
CA PHE A 265 9.13 4.79 -5.26
C PHE A 265 9.26 5.56 -6.56
N VAL A 266 10.20 5.14 -7.40
CA VAL A 266 10.38 5.62 -8.77
C VAL A 266 10.04 4.49 -9.72
N HIS A 267 9.01 4.71 -10.53
CA HIS A 267 8.55 3.75 -11.51
C HIS A 267 8.75 4.27 -12.93
N GLN A 268 8.91 3.34 -13.87
CA GLN A 268 8.96 3.59 -15.30
C GLN A 268 7.91 2.77 -16.03
N ARG A 269 7.16 3.40 -16.94
CA ARG A 269 6.17 2.75 -17.78
C ARG A 269 6.84 1.75 -18.74
N SER A 270 6.28 0.55 -18.83
CA SER A 270 6.68 -0.50 -19.80
C SER A 270 6.07 -0.30 -21.17
#